data_AF-A0A7N4P3L0-F1
#
_entry.id   AF-A0A7N4P3L0-F1
#
_cell.length_a   1.000
_cell.length_b   1.000
_cell.length_c   1.000
_cell.angle_alpha   90.00
_cell.angle_beta   90.00
_cell.angle_gamma   90.00
#
_symmetry.space_group_name_H-M   'P 1'
#
loop_
_entity.id
_entity.type
_entity.pdbx_description
1 polymer ?
#
loop_
_entity_poly.entity_id
_entity_poly.type
_entity_poly.pdbx_seq_one_letter_code
_entity_poly.pdbx_strand_id
1 'polypeptide(L)'
;MSLISTATLTYDTLRFAEFEDFPETTEPVWILGRKYTIFTEKEEILSDVTSRLWFTYRKNFPAIGGTGPTSDTGWGCMLRCGQMIFAQALVCRHLGRDWRWKQGRRQTDNYFNVLNAFIDKKDSYYSIHQIGRRVIWIDKVPNKLCSATTCASCRTAFLFE
;
A
#
# COMPACT_ATOMS: atom_id res chain seq x y z
N MET A 1 8.44 -14.51 -26.76
CA MET A 1 8.78 -15.14 -25.48
C MET A 1 9.50 -14.12 -24.62
N SER A 2 8.78 -13.39 -23.75
CA SER A 2 9.41 -12.40 -22.89
C SER A 2 10.13 -13.11 -21.75
N LEU A 3 11.45 -12.92 -21.66
CA LEU A 3 12.26 -13.22 -20.49
C LEU A 3 11.71 -12.38 -19.32
N ILE A 4 10.75 -12.92 -18.58
CA ILE A 4 10.43 -12.41 -17.24
C ILE A 4 11.66 -12.74 -16.40
N SER A 5 12.44 -11.71 -16.05
CA SER A 5 13.65 -11.83 -15.25
C SER A 5 13.34 -12.67 -14.01
N THR A 6 14.05 -13.78 -13.84
CA THR A 6 13.91 -14.77 -12.77
C THR A 6 13.95 -14.13 -11.38
N ALA A 7 14.64 -12.99 -11.24
CA ALA A 7 14.69 -12.19 -10.02
C ALA A 7 13.35 -11.59 -9.61
N THR A 8 12.40 -11.39 -10.54
CA THR A 8 11.10 -10.77 -10.25
C THR A 8 10.17 -11.73 -9.52
N LEU A 9 10.33 -13.05 -9.76
CA LEU A 9 9.51 -14.10 -9.14
C LEU A 9 9.89 -14.33 -7.67
N THR A 10 11.15 -14.13 -7.29
CA THR A 10 11.62 -14.34 -5.91
C THR A 10 11.11 -13.29 -4.92
N TYR A 11 10.67 -12.12 -5.40
CA TYR A 11 10.11 -11.06 -4.55
C TYR A 11 8.59 -11.14 -4.40
N ASP A 12 7.91 -12.05 -5.11
CA ASP A 12 6.49 -12.33 -4.96
C ASP A 12 6.28 -13.40 -3.87
N THR A 13 6.88 -13.20 -2.71
CA THR A 13 6.85 -14.14 -1.57
C THR A 13 5.43 -14.41 -1.07
N LEU A 14 4.51 -13.44 -1.25
CA LEU A 14 3.09 -13.58 -0.93
C LEU A 14 2.39 -14.65 -1.77
N ARG A 15 2.88 -14.94 -2.98
CA ARG A 15 2.29 -15.97 -3.85
C ARG A 15 2.56 -17.39 -3.35
N PHE A 16 3.60 -17.57 -2.55
CA PHE A 16 4.03 -18.88 -2.02
C PHE A 16 3.89 -18.96 -0.49
N ALA A 17 3.31 -17.95 0.16
CA ALA A 17 3.02 -17.99 1.58
C ALA A 17 1.86 -18.96 1.84
N GLU A 18 2.04 -19.89 2.77
CA GLU A 18 0.92 -20.66 3.34
C GLU A 18 0.04 -19.70 4.13
N PHE A 19 -1.25 -19.67 3.80
CA PHE A 19 -2.23 -18.85 4.52
C PHE A 19 -2.72 -19.66 5.72
N GLU A 20 -2.01 -19.54 6.85
CA GLU A 20 -2.52 -20.04 8.12
C GLU A 20 -3.67 -19.14 8.60
N ASP A 21 -4.74 -19.79 9.04
CA ASP A 21 -5.87 -19.11 9.68
C ASP A 21 -5.42 -18.55 11.06
N PHE A 22 -6.10 -17.55 11.59
CA PHE A 22 -5.68 -16.95 12.87
C PHE A 22 -5.64 -18.01 13.99
N PRO A 23 -4.58 -18.05 14.83
CA PRO A 23 -4.47 -19.05 15.89
C PRO A 23 -5.54 -18.81 16.96
N GLU A 24 -6.28 -19.86 17.31
CA GLU A 24 -7.32 -19.81 18.35
C GLU A 24 -6.68 -19.57 19.71
N THR A 25 -6.68 -18.32 20.16
CA THR A 25 -6.06 -17.88 21.41
C THR A 25 -7.01 -16.99 22.21
N THR A 26 -6.89 -17.00 23.53
CA THR A 26 -7.63 -16.09 24.42
C THR A 26 -7.08 -14.68 24.44
N GLU A 27 -5.90 -14.48 23.85
CA GLU A 27 -5.27 -13.18 23.76
C GLU A 27 -6.02 -12.27 22.77
N PRO A 28 -6.15 -10.97 23.10
CA PRO A 28 -6.86 -10.05 22.23
C PRO A 28 -6.06 -9.70 20.98
N VAL A 29 -6.75 -9.59 19.85
CA VAL A 29 -6.19 -9.13 18.59
C VAL A 29 -6.34 -7.61 18.51
N TRP A 30 -5.24 -6.90 18.27
CA TRP A 30 -5.24 -5.45 18.13
C TRP A 30 -5.03 -5.02 16.68
N ILE A 31 -5.96 -4.23 16.15
CA ILE A 31 -5.86 -3.66 14.81
C ILE A 31 -6.06 -2.14 14.90
N LEU A 32 -5.00 -1.38 14.66
CA LEU A 32 -5.04 0.09 14.56
C LEU A 32 -5.87 0.76 15.67
N GLY A 33 -5.58 0.40 16.92
CA GLY A 33 -6.24 0.94 18.12
C GLY A 33 -7.58 0.30 18.50
N ARG A 34 -8.04 -0.74 17.79
CA ARG A 34 -9.21 -1.54 18.17
C ARG A 34 -8.78 -2.89 18.72
N LYS A 35 -9.48 -3.34 19.76
CA LYS A 35 -9.32 -4.62 20.41
C LYS A 35 -10.43 -5.57 19.94
N TYR A 36 -10.06 -6.80 19.61
CA TYR A 36 -10.96 -7.85 19.17
C TYR A 36 -10.67 -9.17 19.91
N THR A 37 -11.67 -10.03 19.99
CA THR A 37 -11.59 -11.39 20.54
C THR A 37 -11.86 -12.39 19.42
N ILE A 38 -10.93 -13.29 19.15
CA ILE A 38 -11.01 -14.19 17.99
C ILE A 38 -12.24 -15.09 17.97
N PHE A 39 -12.68 -15.58 19.13
CA PHE A 39 -13.79 -16.52 19.24
C PHE A 39 -15.14 -15.91 18.85
N THR A 40 -15.34 -14.62 19.10
CA THR A 40 -16.62 -13.93 18.89
C THR A 40 -16.59 -12.94 17.74
N GLU A 41 -15.41 -12.43 17.37
CA GLU A 41 -15.26 -11.30 16.46
C GLU A 41 -14.38 -11.62 15.24
N LYS A 42 -14.24 -12.91 14.86
CA LYS A 42 -13.45 -13.34 13.68
C LYS A 42 -13.87 -12.58 12.40
N GLU A 43 -15.18 -12.44 12.16
CA GLU A 43 -15.68 -11.71 11.00
C GLU A 43 -15.35 -10.22 11.04
N GLU A 44 -15.37 -9.60 12.22
CA GLU A 44 -15.02 -8.18 12.41
C GLU A 44 -13.51 -7.93 12.22
N ILE A 45 -12.67 -8.88 12.66
CA ILE A 45 -11.23 -8.89 12.40
C ILE A 45 -10.97 -8.91 10.89
N LEU A 46 -11.58 -9.88 10.18
CA LEU A 46 -11.44 -10.01 8.73
C LEU A 46 -11.98 -8.77 8.00
N SER A 47 -13.14 -8.27 8.41
CA SER A 47 -13.75 -7.04 7.88
C SER A 47 -12.81 -5.84 8.05
N ASP A 48 -12.17 -5.67 9.21
CA ASP A 48 -11.28 -4.54 9.44
C ASP A 48 -9.99 -4.60 8.63
N VAL A 49 -9.38 -5.79 8.54
CA VAL A 49 -8.16 -6.03 7.73
C VAL A 49 -8.46 -5.84 6.25
N THR A 50 -9.52 -6.47 5.72
CA THR A 50 -9.89 -6.37 4.30
C THR A 50 -10.37 -4.98 3.89
N SER A 51 -10.80 -4.16 4.85
CA SER A 51 -11.13 -2.76 4.63
C SER A 51 -9.92 -1.86 4.45
N ARG A 52 -8.70 -2.31 4.80
CA ARG A 52 -7.50 -1.49 4.63
C ARG A 52 -7.10 -1.43 3.16
N LEU A 53 -6.70 -0.24 2.71
CA LEU A 53 -6.18 -0.06 1.36
C LEU A 53 -4.82 -0.75 1.25
N TRP A 54 -4.78 -1.83 0.46
CA TRP A 54 -3.61 -2.65 0.27
C TRP A 54 -2.94 -2.33 -1.08
N PHE A 55 -1.66 -1.95 -1.02
CA PHE A 55 -0.87 -1.66 -2.20
C PHE A 55 0.27 -2.66 -2.32
N THR A 56 0.37 -3.27 -3.50
CA THR A 56 1.37 -4.28 -3.85
C THR A 56 2.19 -3.80 -5.04
N TYR A 57 3.25 -4.54 -5.36
CA TYR A 57 4.02 -4.30 -6.57
C TYR A 57 3.12 -4.29 -7.81
N ARG A 58 3.39 -3.34 -8.70
CA ARG A 58 2.75 -3.23 -10.01
C ARG A 58 3.81 -3.24 -11.10
N LYS A 59 3.35 -3.63 -12.27
CA LYS A 59 4.12 -3.71 -13.51
C LYS A 59 3.31 -3.10 -14.63
N ASN A 60 3.99 -2.70 -15.70
CA ASN A 60 3.39 -2.09 -16.89
C ASN A 60 2.69 -0.75 -16.61
N PHE A 61 3.10 -0.02 -15.56
CA PHE A 61 2.70 1.37 -15.39
C PHE A 61 3.55 2.29 -16.29
N PRO A 62 3.07 3.51 -16.62
CA PRO A 62 3.83 4.45 -17.46
C PRO A 62 5.24 4.71 -16.89
N ALA A 63 6.27 4.83 -17.72
CA ALA A 63 7.64 5.04 -17.22
C ALA A 63 7.74 6.24 -16.27
N ILE A 64 8.32 6.01 -15.09
CA ILE A 64 8.55 7.06 -14.08
C ILE A 64 9.54 8.07 -14.65
N GLY A 65 9.17 9.35 -14.70
CA GLY A 65 10.02 10.38 -15.31
C GLY A 65 10.20 10.26 -16.83
N GLY A 66 9.43 9.40 -17.52
CA GLY A 66 9.50 9.20 -18.97
C GLY A 66 10.48 8.13 -19.44
N THR A 67 11.58 7.91 -18.72
CA THR A 67 12.62 6.91 -19.06
C THR A 67 12.96 5.96 -17.91
N GLY A 68 12.40 6.16 -16.72
CA GLY A 68 12.65 5.34 -15.55
C GLY A 68 11.88 4.01 -15.55
N PRO A 69 11.87 3.32 -14.40
CA PRO A 69 11.23 2.01 -14.27
C PRO A 69 9.74 2.03 -14.64
N THR A 70 9.26 0.90 -15.16
CA THR A 70 7.83 0.60 -15.44
C THR A 70 7.27 -0.49 -14.52
N SER A 71 8.07 -0.91 -13.54
CA SER A 71 7.72 -1.84 -12.47
C SER A 71 8.42 -1.43 -11.18
N ASP A 72 7.74 -1.58 -10.05
CA ASP A 72 8.29 -1.34 -8.72
C ASP A 72 8.72 -2.62 -7.98
N THR A 73 8.66 -3.77 -8.65
CA THR A 73 9.10 -5.05 -8.07
C THR A 73 10.57 -5.02 -7.67
N GLY A 74 10.86 -5.44 -6.44
CA GLY A 74 12.22 -5.57 -5.90
C GLY A 74 12.81 -4.30 -5.28
N TRP A 75 12.18 -3.14 -5.44
CA TRP A 75 12.64 -1.87 -4.84
C TRP A 75 11.53 -1.02 -4.21
N GLY A 76 10.28 -1.22 -4.62
CA GLY A 76 9.14 -0.40 -4.21
C GLY A 76 8.47 -0.77 -2.89
N CYS A 77 8.89 -1.82 -2.18
CA CYS A 77 8.12 -2.33 -1.03
C CYS A 77 7.93 -1.28 0.06
N MET A 78 8.98 -0.53 0.39
CA MET A 78 8.88 0.53 1.40
C MET A 78 7.99 1.69 0.92
N LEU A 79 7.96 1.96 -0.39
CA LEU A 79 7.07 2.96 -0.98
C LEU A 79 5.60 2.50 -0.88
N ARG A 80 5.32 1.22 -1.15
CA ARG A 80 3.99 0.63 -0.97
C ARG A 80 3.56 0.63 0.50
N CYS A 81 4.46 0.32 1.43
CA CYS A 81 4.20 0.46 2.87
C CYS A 81 3.87 1.91 3.24
N GLY A 82 4.62 2.88 2.70
CA GLY A 82 4.35 4.31 2.84
C GLY A 82 2.98 4.72 2.30
N GLN A 83 2.59 4.21 1.12
CA GLN A 83 1.26 4.41 0.57
C GLN A 83 0.18 3.83 1.50
N MET A 84 0.36 2.62 2.04
CA MET A 84 -0.63 1.98 2.92
C MET A 84 -0.84 2.77 4.23
N ILE A 85 0.23 3.16 4.93
CA ILE A 85 0.10 3.92 6.17
C ILE A 85 -0.52 5.30 5.93
N PHE A 86 -0.18 5.95 4.80
CA PHE A 86 -0.72 7.26 4.48
C PHE A 86 -2.17 7.19 3.99
N ALA A 87 -2.51 6.18 3.18
CA ALA A 87 -3.88 5.90 2.79
C ALA A 87 -4.75 5.60 4.01
N GLN A 88 -4.22 4.88 5.00
CA GLN A 88 -4.94 4.65 6.26
C GLN A 88 -5.22 5.97 7.01
N ALA A 89 -4.30 6.92 7.02
CA ALA A 89 -4.54 8.24 7.59
C ALA A 89 -5.65 9.00 6.83
N LEU A 90 -5.66 8.93 5.50
CA LEU A 90 -6.72 9.54 4.68
C LEU A 90 -8.07 8.84 4.85
N VAL A 91 -8.10 7.52 4.99
CA VAL A 91 -9.32 6.78 5.36
C VAL A 91 -9.85 7.27 6.70
N CYS A 92 -9.01 7.37 7.73
CA CYS A 92 -9.42 7.90 9.02
C CYS A 92 -9.94 9.34 8.93
N ARG A 93 -9.33 10.19 8.08
CA ARG A 93 -9.72 11.60 7.90
C ARG A 93 -11.02 11.79 7.12
N HIS A 94 -11.24 11.02 6.04
CA HIS A 94 -12.33 11.25 5.08
C HIS A 94 -13.50 10.26 5.20
N LEU A 95 -13.28 9.10 5.83
CA LEU A 95 -14.27 8.04 5.99
C LEU A 95 -14.50 7.69 7.47
N GLY A 96 -13.51 7.94 8.33
CA GLY A 96 -13.53 7.57 9.74
C GLY A 96 -12.94 6.18 10.00
N ARG A 97 -12.49 5.92 11.24
CA ARG A 97 -11.90 4.63 11.65
C ARG A 97 -12.92 3.48 11.65
N ASP A 98 -14.19 3.80 11.86
CA ASP A 98 -15.33 2.87 11.84
C ASP A 98 -15.71 2.40 10.43
N TRP A 99 -15.27 3.10 9.39
CA TRP A 99 -15.60 2.70 8.03
C TRP A 99 -15.06 1.31 7.71
N ARG A 100 -15.90 0.52 7.02
CA ARG A 100 -15.58 -0.83 6.53
C ARG A 100 -15.97 -0.95 5.06
N TRP A 101 -15.10 -1.53 4.27
CA TRP A 101 -15.37 -1.90 2.89
C TRP A 101 -16.31 -3.11 2.86
N LYS A 102 -17.25 -3.11 1.91
CA LYS A 102 -18.19 -4.22 1.73
C LYS A 102 -18.27 -4.57 0.25
N GLN A 103 -17.90 -5.81 -0.09
CA GLN A 103 -18.02 -6.32 -1.45
C GLN A 103 -19.48 -6.24 -1.92
N GLY A 104 -19.68 -5.90 -3.19
CA GLY A 104 -21.03 -5.78 -3.79
C GLY A 104 -21.83 -4.55 -3.35
N ARG A 105 -21.31 -3.71 -2.45
CA ARG A 105 -21.90 -2.41 -2.10
C ARG A 105 -21.12 -1.28 -2.73
N ARG A 106 -21.85 -0.30 -3.27
CA ARG A 106 -21.25 0.95 -3.74
C ARG A 106 -20.65 1.69 -2.53
N GLN A 107 -19.37 2.04 -2.66
CA GLN A 107 -18.66 2.83 -1.67
C GLN A 107 -18.94 4.33 -1.89
N THR A 108 -18.69 5.14 -0.87
CA THR A 108 -18.88 6.59 -0.95
C THR A 108 -17.88 7.23 -1.91
N ASP A 109 -18.22 8.41 -2.44
CA ASP A 109 -17.32 9.13 -3.35
C ASP A 109 -15.99 9.50 -2.67
N ASN A 110 -16.02 9.75 -1.35
CA ASN A 110 -14.81 9.95 -0.54
C ASN A 110 -13.86 8.75 -0.59
N TYR A 111 -14.37 7.51 -0.64
CA TYR A 111 -13.52 6.32 -0.76
C TYR A 111 -12.80 6.31 -2.11
N PHE A 112 -13.52 6.59 -3.20
CA PHE A 112 -12.92 6.66 -4.53
C PHE A 112 -11.93 7.82 -4.64
N ASN A 113 -12.20 8.97 -4.01
CA ASN A 113 -11.26 10.08 -3.97
C ASN A 113 -9.94 9.70 -3.28
N VAL A 114 -10.02 9.01 -2.12
CA VAL A 114 -8.83 8.50 -1.44
C VAL A 114 -8.11 7.48 -2.33
N LEU A 115 -8.81 6.49 -2.88
CA LEU A 115 -8.23 5.45 -3.73
C LEU A 115 -7.53 6.05 -4.97
N ASN A 116 -8.20 6.99 -5.64
CA ASN A 116 -7.70 7.66 -6.85
C ASN A 116 -6.38 8.41 -6.57
N ALA A 117 -6.17 8.91 -5.36
CA ALA A 117 -4.93 9.58 -5.01
C ALA A 117 -3.70 8.65 -5.06
N PHE A 118 -3.87 7.32 -4.97
CA PHE A 118 -2.77 6.33 -4.94
C PHE A 118 -2.64 5.49 -6.22
N ILE A 119 -3.49 5.72 -7.23
CA ILE A 119 -3.39 4.97 -8.49
C ILE A 119 -2.02 5.24 -9.13
N ASP A 120 -1.41 4.21 -9.75
CA ASP A 120 -0.11 4.32 -10.42
C ASP A 120 -0.21 5.06 -11.77
N LYS A 121 -0.64 6.33 -11.70
CA LYS A 121 -0.68 7.30 -12.78
C LYS A 121 0.05 8.57 -12.36
N LYS A 122 0.55 9.31 -13.35
CA LYS A 122 1.34 10.53 -13.13
C LYS A 122 0.52 11.67 -12.51
N ASP A 123 -0.79 11.70 -12.72
CA ASP A 123 -1.73 12.70 -12.22
C ASP A 123 -2.20 12.44 -10.78
N SER A 124 -1.95 11.26 -10.24
CA SER A 124 -2.40 10.88 -8.91
C SER A 124 -1.38 11.32 -7.85
N TYR A 125 -1.84 12.05 -6.83
CA TYR A 125 -0.99 12.78 -5.87
C TYR A 125 0.07 11.92 -5.18
N TYR A 126 -0.30 10.70 -4.78
CA TYR A 126 0.53 9.79 -3.99
C TYR A 126 0.87 8.52 -4.78
N SER A 127 0.89 8.60 -6.10
CA SER A 127 1.27 7.49 -6.97
C SER A 127 2.74 7.12 -6.81
N ILE A 128 3.09 5.91 -7.24
CA ILE A 128 4.48 5.49 -7.32
C ILE A 128 5.32 6.41 -8.23
N HIS A 129 4.68 7.09 -9.21
CA HIS A 129 5.36 8.07 -10.06
C HIS A 129 5.77 9.30 -9.28
N GLN A 130 4.88 9.87 -8.46
CA GLN A 130 5.16 11.07 -7.69
C GLN A 130 6.17 10.79 -6.60
N ILE A 131 5.97 9.71 -5.83
CA ILE A 131 6.87 9.32 -4.75
C ILE A 131 8.21 8.84 -5.32
N GLY A 132 8.18 7.96 -6.32
CA GLY A 132 9.37 7.40 -6.95
C GLY A 132 10.24 8.46 -7.64
N ARG A 133 9.63 9.46 -8.29
CA ARG A 133 10.39 10.60 -8.85
C ARG A 133 11.21 11.27 -7.76
N ARG A 134 10.59 11.67 -6.64
CA ARG A 134 11.30 12.33 -5.52
C ARG A 134 12.39 11.45 -4.91
N VAL A 135 12.11 10.18 -4.71
CA VAL A 135 13.08 9.22 -4.15
C VAL A 135 14.32 9.10 -5.04
N ILE A 136 14.14 8.98 -6.36
CA ILE A 136 15.24 8.94 -7.32
C ILE A 136 16.08 10.22 -7.25
N TRP A 137 15.47 11.37 -7.00
CA TRP A 137 16.18 12.64 -6.77
C TRP A 137 16.98 12.66 -5.46
N ILE A 138 16.46 12.07 -4.38
CA ILE A 138 17.08 12.10 -3.05
C ILE A 138 18.25 11.10 -2.96
N ASP A 139 18.02 9.84 -3.32
CA ASP A 139 19.01 8.77 -3.11
C ASP A 139 20.03 8.67 -4.25
N LYS A 140 19.83 9.41 -5.36
CA LYS A 140 20.69 9.46 -6.58
C LYS A 140 21.07 8.11 -7.20
N VAL A 141 20.50 6.99 -6.73
CA VAL A 141 20.72 5.64 -7.25
C VAL A 141 19.37 5.03 -7.62
N PRO A 142 19.09 4.85 -8.93
CA PRO A 142 17.89 4.16 -9.38
C PRO A 142 17.82 2.73 -8.82
N ASN A 143 16.64 2.26 -8.46
CA ASN A 143 16.36 0.88 -8.01
C ASN A 143 17.00 0.43 -6.68
N LYS A 144 17.40 1.36 -5.80
CA LYS A 144 17.84 1.01 -4.44
C LYS A 144 16.65 0.87 -3.50
N LEU A 145 16.71 -0.13 -2.60
CA LEU A 145 15.73 -0.30 -1.54
C LEU A 145 15.70 0.94 -0.63
N CYS A 146 14.54 1.57 -0.52
CA CYS A 146 14.38 2.77 0.30
C CYS A 146 14.28 2.42 1.79
N SER A 147 14.98 3.18 2.63
CA SER A 147 14.81 3.09 4.08
C SER A 147 13.44 3.65 4.50
N ALA A 148 12.94 3.22 5.66
CA ALA A 148 11.71 3.76 6.24
C ALA A 148 11.80 5.29 6.43
N THR A 149 12.98 5.80 6.79
CA THR A 149 13.26 7.23 6.97
C THR A 149 13.17 8.00 5.66
N THR A 150 13.72 7.48 4.57
CA THR A 150 13.62 8.11 3.22
C THR A 150 12.16 8.19 2.76
N CYS A 151 11.39 7.14 3.01
CA CYS A 151 9.96 7.12 2.67
C CYS A 151 9.16 8.11 3.52
N ALA A 152 9.47 8.21 4.81
CA ALA A 152 8.87 9.21 5.70
C ALA A 152 9.25 10.65 5.29
N SER A 153 10.48 10.91 4.82
CA SER A 153 10.89 12.25 4.36
C SER A 153 10.16 12.70 3.10
N CYS A 154 9.75 11.76 2.23
CA CYS A 154 8.89 12.10 1.08
C CYS A 154 7.53 12.65 1.52
N ARG A 155 7.04 12.26 2.71
CA ARG A 155 5.77 12.73 3.32
C ARG A 155 5.76 14.24 3.53
N THR A 156 6.84 14.82 4.05
CA THR A 156 6.90 16.25 4.38
C THR A 156 6.71 17.11 3.13
N ALA A 157 7.24 16.68 1.98
CA ALA A 157 7.08 17.41 0.74
C ALA A 157 5.70 17.22 0.06
N PHE A 158 4.84 16.31 0.53
CA PHE A 158 3.46 16.11 0.00
C PHE A 158 2.37 16.73 0.89
N LEU A 159 2.72 17.20 2.09
CA LEU A 159 1.81 17.88 3.02
C LEU A 159 1.93 19.41 2.98
N PHE A 160 2.79 19.94 2.10
CA PHE A 160 2.97 21.37 1.83
C PHE A 160 2.79 21.65 0.34
N GLU A 161 1.61 21.34 -0.20
CA GLU A 161 0.99 22.05 -1.33
C GLU A 161 -0.52 22.15 -1.06
#